data_AF-A0A1H4TQ94-F1
#
_entry.id   AF-A0A1H4TQ94-F1
#
_cell.length_a   1.000
_cell.length_b   1.000
_cell.length_c   1.000
_cell.angle_alpha   90.00
_cell.angle_beta   90.00
_cell.angle_gamma   90.00
#
_symmetry.space_group_name_H-M   'P 1'
#
loop_
_entity.id
_entity.type
_entity.pdbx_description
1 polymer ?
#
loop_
_entity_poly.entity_id
_entity_poly.type
_entity_poly.pdbx_seq_one_letter_code
_entity_poly.pdbx_strand_id
1 'polypeptide(L)'
;MSTTNCSTTESLPVSCSDSDLLATAKGILIVGRGYGERQAFDELLDVAHHHHISVLSASRWLVELGRDESADAPIEWAQLLQRIRAEA
;
A
#
# COMPACT_ATOMS: atom_id res chain seq x y z
N MET A 1 -14.23 -42.40 -2.13
CA MET A 1 -13.41 -41.35 -2.77
C MET A 1 -13.29 -40.22 -1.75
N SER A 2 -12.06 -39.91 -1.37
CA SER A 2 -11.72 -39.20 -0.15
C SER A 2 -12.08 -37.70 -0.19
N THR A 3 -12.47 -37.25 1.00
CA THR A 3 -12.73 -35.87 1.45
C THR A 3 -11.48 -35.00 1.42
N THR A 4 -11.60 -33.71 1.07
CA THR A 4 -10.85 -32.67 1.79
C THR A 4 -11.59 -31.34 1.75
N ASN A 5 -11.98 -30.91 2.93
CA ASN A 5 -12.61 -29.65 3.28
C ASN A 5 -11.49 -28.84 3.92
N CYS A 6 -11.13 -27.70 3.34
CA CYS A 6 -10.12 -26.80 3.89
C CYS A 6 -10.76 -25.97 5.01
N SER A 7 -10.58 -26.41 6.25
CA SER A 7 -10.70 -25.57 7.44
C SER A 7 -9.28 -25.28 7.93
N THR A 8 -8.81 -24.04 7.81
CA THR A 8 -7.60 -23.59 8.51
C THR A 8 -7.84 -22.17 8.97
N THR A 9 -8.24 -22.07 10.22
CA THR A 9 -8.34 -20.82 10.99
C THR A 9 -7.21 -20.85 12.00
N GLU A 10 -6.06 -20.29 11.64
CA GLU A 10 -5.08 -19.79 12.62
C GLU A 10 -4.46 -18.49 12.10
N SER A 11 -4.53 -17.48 12.95
CA SER A 11 -4.11 -16.10 12.74
C SER A 11 -2.62 -15.97 12.44
N LEU A 12 -2.32 -15.38 11.28
CA LEU A 12 -1.30 -14.38 10.93
C LEU A 12 0.08 -14.40 11.64
N PRO A 13 1.17 -14.16 10.90
CA PRO A 13 1.31 -12.91 10.16
C PRO A 13 0.78 -13.07 8.74
N VAL A 14 -0.11 -12.17 8.32
CA VAL A 14 -0.18 -11.85 6.89
C VAL A 14 1.19 -11.27 6.62
N SER A 15 2.17 -12.11 6.26
CA SER A 15 3.26 -11.66 5.42
C SER A 15 2.56 -11.30 4.12
N CYS A 16 2.05 -10.06 4.09
CA CYS A 16 1.47 -9.45 2.93
C CYS A 16 2.57 -9.62 1.89
N SER A 17 2.34 -10.48 0.90
CA SER A 17 3.38 -10.82 -0.05
C SER A 17 3.86 -9.50 -0.65
N ASP A 18 5.11 -9.43 -1.10
CA ASP A 18 5.64 -8.19 -1.67
C ASP A 18 4.73 -7.63 -2.80
N SER A 19 4.06 -8.54 -3.51
CA SER A 19 3.00 -8.25 -4.49
C SER A 19 1.72 -7.63 -3.89
N ASP A 20 1.29 -8.08 -2.71
CA ASP A 20 0.09 -7.59 -2.03
C ASP A 20 0.31 -6.16 -1.48
N LEU A 21 1.51 -5.88 -0.99
CA LEU A 21 1.92 -4.53 -0.56
C LEU A 21 1.91 -3.56 -1.73
N LEU A 22 2.49 -3.95 -2.86
CA LEU A 22 2.50 -3.13 -4.07
C LEU A 22 1.07 -2.90 -4.59
N ALA A 23 0.24 -3.94 -4.64
CA ALA A 23 -1.15 -3.83 -5.07
C ALA A 23 -1.96 -2.87 -4.17
N THR A 24 -1.77 -2.98 -2.85
CA THR A 24 -2.44 -2.11 -1.87
C THR A 24 -1.99 -0.66 -2.02
N ALA A 25 -0.67 -0.42 -2.12
CA ALA A 25 -0.10 0.91 -2.32
C ALA A 25 -0.61 1.57 -3.60
N LYS A 26 -0.66 0.83 -4.71
CA LYS A 26 -1.24 1.32 -5.96
C LYS A 26 -2.72 1.62 -5.82
N GLY A 27 -3.48 0.76 -5.14
CA GLY A 27 -4.91 0.98 -4.87
C GLY A 27 -5.17 2.29 -4.13
N ILE A 28 -4.36 2.62 -3.12
CA ILE A 28 -4.44 3.89 -2.37
C ILE A 28 -4.24 5.08 -3.32
N LEU A 29 -3.24 5.03 -4.21
CA LEU A 29 -2.94 6.11 -5.16
C LEU A 29 -4.04 6.26 -6.22
N ILE A 30 -4.58 5.14 -6.71
CA ILE A 30 -5.70 5.14 -7.67
C ILE A 30 -6.93 5.80 -7.03
N VAL A 31 -7.29 5.41 -5.80
CA VAL A 31 -8.46 5.95 -5.10
C VAL A 31 -8.26 7.42 -4.72
N GLY A 32 -7.10 7.79 -4.18
CA GLY A 32 -6.88 9.14 -3.66
C GLY A 32 -6.55 10.20 -4.70
N ARG A 33 -5.90 9.83 -5.80
CA ARG A 33 -5.49 10.78 -6.86
C ARG A 33 -6.17 10.56 -8.20
N GLY A 34 -6.99 9.51 -8.34
CA GLY A 34 -7.61 9.14 -9.62
C GLY A 34 -6.58 8.62 -10.65
N TYR A 35 -5.43 8.15 -10.17
CA TYR A 35 -4.37 7.64 -11.05
C TYR A 35 -4.77 6.33 -11.72
N GLY A 36 -4.24 6.07 -12.91
CA GLY A 36 -4.25 4.74 -13.50
C GLY A 36 -3.17 3.83 -12.90
N GLU A 37 -3.28 2.53 -13.13
CA GLU A 37 -2.33 1.49 -12.68
C GLU A 37 -0.85 1.83 -12.97
N ARG A 38 -0.54 2.38 -14.14
CA ARG A 38 0.83 2.76 -14.52
C ARG A 38 1.29 4.03 -13.79
N GLN A 39 0.43 5.04 -13.71
CA GLN A 39 0.73 6.29 -13.02
C GLN A 39 0.95 6.08 -11.52
N ALA A 40 0.15 5.22 -10.89
CA ALA A 40 0.34 4.83 -9.50
C ALA A 40 1.69 4.15 -9.26
N PHE A 41 2.15 3.31 -10.20
CA PHE A 41 3.48 2.70 -10.11
C PHE A 41 4.60 3.73 -10.34
N ASP A 42 4.45 4.62 -11.31
CA ASP A 42 5.44 5.67 -11.61
C ASP A 42 5.63 6.61 -10.42
N GLU A 43 4.57 6.97 -9.69
CA GLU A 43 4.66 7.76 -8.45
C GLU A 43 5.42 7.00 -7.34
N LEU A 44 5.16 5.69 -7.17
CA LEU A 44 5.92 4.87 -6.21
C LEU A 44 7.40 4.79 -6.61
N LEU A 45 7.69 4.75 -7.90
CA LEU A 45 9.04 4.74 -8.44
C LEU A 45 9.75 6.09 -8.23
N ASP A 46 9.04 7.20 -8.41
CA ASP A 46 9.56 8.55 -8.19
C ASP A 46 9.93 8.77 -6.71
N VAL A 47 9.04 8.38 -5.80
CA VAL A 47 9.31 8.43 -4.35
C VAL A 47 10.45 7.49 -3.95
N ALA A 48 10.49 6.28 -4.51
CA ALA A 48 11.59 5.35 -4.30
C ALA A 48 12.94 5.95 -4.75
N HIS A 49 12.96 6.61 -5.92
CA HIS A 49 14.14 7.30 -6.45
C HIS A 49 14.55 8.50 -5.60
N HIS A 50 13.60 9.35 -5.21
CA HIS A 50 13.85 10.55 -4.42
C HIS A 50 14.43 10.23 -3.04
N HIS A 51 13.95 9.14 -2.42
CA HIS A 51 14.40 8.71 -1.10
C HIS A 51 15.50 7.63 -1.15
N HIS A 52 15.97 7.24 -2.33
CA HIS A 52 16.96 6.17 -2.53
C HIS A 52 16.58 4.83 -1.88
N ILE A 53 15.29 4.49 -1.89
CA ILE A 53 14.74 3.24 -1.36
C ILE A 53 14.19 2.36 -2.49
N SER A 54 13.83 1.12 -2.18
CA SER A 54 13.15 0.25 -3.15
C SER A 54 11.66 0.62 -3.30
N VAL A 55 11.07 0.35 -4.46
CA VAL A 55 9.61 0.52 -4.70
C VAL A 55 8.79 -0.27 -3.68
N LEU A 56 9.27 -1.44 -3.26
CA LEU A 56 8.63 -2.24 -2.24
C LEU A 56 8.70 -1.57 -0.86
N SER A 57 9.85 -0.98 -0.51
CA SER A 57 10.01 -0.19 0.71
C SER A 57 9.08 1.03 0.70
N ALA A 58 8.95 1.73 -0.43
CA ALA A 58 8.01 2.85 -0.60
C ALA A 58 6.55 2.39 -0.48
N SER A 59 6.21 1.25 -1.08
CA SER A 59 4.87 0.64 -0.99
C SER A 59 4.53 0.28 0.45
N ARG A 60 5.47 -0.34 1.17
CA ARG A 60 5.31 -0.65 2.60
C ARG A 60 5.13 0.62 3.41
N TRP A 61 5.89 1.68 3.11
CA TRP A 61 5.77 2.96 3.79
C TRP A 61 4.39 3.59 3.59
N LEU A 62 3.83 3.53 2.38
CA LEU A 62 2.49 4.01 2.07
C LEU A 62 1.40 3.22 2.83
N VAL A 63 1.52 1.89 2.83
CA VAL A 63 0.56 1.00 3.49
C VAL A 63 0.61 1.18 5.01
N GLU A 64 1.80 1.31 5.58
CA GLU A 64 1.98 1.57 7.01
C GLU A 64 1.44 2.95 7.40
N LEU A 65 1.66 3.96 6.56
CA LEU A 65 1.09 5.29 6.76
C LEU A 65 -0.44 5.28 6.73
N GLY A 66 -1.04 4.50 5.82
CA GLY A 66 -2.48 4.29 5.77
C GLY A 66 -3.06 3.63 7.02
N ARG A 67 -2.24 2.90 7.78
CA ARG A 67 -2.61 2.20 9.02
C ARG A 67 -2.39 3.05 10.27
N ASP A 68 -1.26 3.74 10.38
CA ASP A 68 -0.79 4.30 11.66
C ASP A 68 -0.53 5.82 11.66
N GLU A 69 -0.91 6.56 10.59
CA GLU A 69 -0.72 8.02 10.50
C GLU A 69 0.73 8.46 10.86
N SER A 70 1.70 7.65 10.42
CA SER A 70 3.10 7.79 10.79
C SER A 70 3.69 9.15 10.38
N ALA A 71 4.25 9.88 11.35
CA ALA A 71 4.73 11.25 11.20
C ALA A 71 5.98 11.42 10.31
N ASP A 72 6.63 10.31 9.91
CA ASP A 72 7.84 10.31 9.06
C ASP A 72 7.52 10.22 7.56
N ALA A 73 6.26 10.12 7.17
CA ALA A 73 5.90 10.07 5.76
C ALA A 73 6.05 11.43 5.05
N PRO A 74 6.31 11.42 3.73
CA PRO A 74 6.25 12.63 2.92
C PRO A 74 4.91 13.35 3.10
N ILE A 75 4.96 14.68 3.33
CA ILE A 75 3.77 15.52 3.59
C ILE A 75 2.68 15.31 2.52
N GLU A 76 3.07 15.13 1.26
CA GLU A 76 2.12 14.91 0.16
C GLU A 76 1.33 13.60 0.28
N TRP A 77 1.89 12.56 0.89
CA TRP A 77 1.24 11.28 1.11
C TRP A 77 0.34 11.32 2.35
N ALA A 78 0.76 12.02 3.40
CA ALA A 78 -0.09 12.29 4.56
C ALA A 78 -1.35 13.07 4.17
N GLN A 79 -1.21 14.12 3.35
CA GLN A 79 -2.34 14.90 2.82
C GLN A 79 -3.28 14.06 1.95
N LEU A 80 -2.72 13.18 1.12
CA LEU A 80 -3.50 12.27 0.29
C LEU A 80 -4.39 11.34 1.13
N LEU A 81 -3.82 10.71 2.15
CA LEU A 81 -4.55 9.78 3.02
C LEU A 81 -5.61 10.49 3.88
N GLN A 82 -5.31 11.70 4.36
CA GLN A 82 -6.30 12.52 5.05
C GLN A 82 -7.48 12.86 4.14
N ARG A 83 -7.23 13.18 2.87
CA ARG A 83 -8.27 13.41 1.88
C ARG A 83 -9.13 12.16 1.66
N ILE A 84 -8.51 10.99 1.43
CA ILE A 84 -9.24 9.73 1.25
C ILE A 84 -10.14 9.43 2.46
N ARG A 85 -9.63 9.64 3.69
CA ARG A 85 -10.41 9.42 4.92
C ARG A 85 -11.57 10.42 5.10
N ALA A 86 -11.43 11.65 4.60
CA ALA A 86 -12.48 12.67 4.66
C ALA A 86 -13.57 12.46 3.60
N GLU A 87 -13.26 11.74 2.51
CA GLU A 87 -14.17 11.43 1.42
C GLU A 87 -14.81 10.02 1.54
N ALA A 88 -14.45 9.25 2.58
CA ALA A 88 -14.99 7.92 2.92
C ALA A 88 -16.08 7.98 4.00
#